data_AF-A0A653DUJ2-F1
#
_entry.id   AF-A0A653DUJ2-F1
#
_cell.length_a   1.000
_cell.length_b   1.000
_cell.length_c   1.000
_cell.angle_alpha   90.00
_cell.angle_beta   90.00
_cell.angle_gamma   90.00
#
_symmetry.space_group_name_H-M   'P 1'
#
loop_
_entity.id
_entity.type
_entity.pdbx_description
1 polymer ?
#
loop_
_entity_poly.entity_id
_entity_poly.type
_entity_poly.pdbx_seq_one_letter_code
_entity_poly.pdbx_strand_id
1 'polypeptide(L)'
;MRTNYHIANVTGQSPADVLCPIVGGLSSNCLVAVLSQARPKGTSPQKIPTLQKIIGESEDDVLKLYADCQSVCLTPALAVARFVNILLKALQGDTNCVDCAFVAQTGHIGQFLPYMTSIVRLGRYGVMSSHMPKVSGDEAHRLKTAAIIIKNLIKMGESLVTGDISAEENIPERLSVTKLQQAAQASASSSESMVKSI
;
A
#
# COMPACT_ATOMS: atom_id res chain seq x y z
N MET A 1 -4.14 7.77 -1.53
CA MET A 1 -4.48 8.60 -2.72
C MET A 1 -5.37 7.86 -3.70
N ARG A 2 -4.99 6.66 -4.19
CA ARG A 2 -5.81 5.83 -5.10
C ARG A 2 -7.26 5.64 -4.63
N THR A 3 -7.44 5.31 -3.35
CA THR A 3 -8.77 5.17 -2.74
C THR A 3 -9.63 6.43 -2.85
N ASN A 4 -9.08 7.60 -2.56
CA ASN A 4 -9.80 8.86 -2.65
C ASN A 4 -10.27 9.12 -4.09
N TYR A 5 -9.41 8.83 -5.08
CA TYR A 5 -9.75 8.93 -6.50
C TYR A 5 -10.91 8.00 -6.89
N HIS A 6 -10.86 6.72 -6.52
CA HIS A 6 -11.94 5.79 -6.87
C HIS A 6 -13.27 6.11 -6.18
N ILE A 7 -13.22 6.54 -4.92
CA ILE A 7 -14.43 7.01 -4.21
C ILE A 7 -14.99 8.24 -4.93
N ALA A 8 -14.15 9.24 -5.18
CA ALA A 8 -14.51 10.48 -5.87
C ALA A 8 -15.16 10.21 -7.24
N ASN A 9 -14.61 9.28 -8.02
CA ASN A 9 -15.15 8.88 -9.31
C ASN A 9 -16.56 8.25 -9.20
N VAL A 10 -16.82 7.45 -8.16
CA VAL A 10 -18.12 6.83 -7.92
C VAL A 10 -19.14 7.82 -7.35
N THR A 11 -18.68 8.80 -6.56
CA THR A 11 -19.54 9.78 -5.88
C THR A 11 -19.70 11.10 -6.64
N GLY A 12 -18.99 11.30 -7.74
CA GLY A 12 -18.98 12.56 -8.50
C GLY A 12 -18.36 13.74 -7.75
N GLN A 13 -17.38 13.48 -6.88
CA GLN A 13 -16.73 14.50 -6.06
C GLN A 13 -15.30 14.76 -6.52
N SER A 14 -14.66 15.80 -5.97
CA SER A 14 -13.22 16.01 -6.17
C SER A 14 -12.41 15.02 -5.31
N PRO A 15 -11.39 14.34 -5.86
CA PRO A 15 -10.48 13.49 -5.09
C PRO A 15 -9.74 14.23 -3.96
N ALA A 16 -9.61 15.55 -4.05
CA ALA A 16 -8.99 16.38 -3.03
C ALA A 16 -9.87 16.53 -1.77
N ASP A 17 -11.19 16.43 -1.94
CA ASP A 17 -12.17 16.60 -0.85
C ASP A 17 -12.58 15.27 -0.21
N VAL A 18 -12.07 14.15 -0.75
CA VAL A 18 -12.33 12.81 -0.24
C VAL A 18 -11.21 12.37 0.69
N LEU A 19 -11.57 11.85 1.86
CA LEU A 19 -10.68 11.22 2.82
C LEU A 19 -11.22 9.85 3.19
N CYS A 20 -10.45 8.79 2.91
CA CYS A 20 -10.77 7.43 3.34
C CYS A 20 -9.55 6.81 4.05
N PRO A 21 -9.69 6.37 5.31
CA PRO A 21 -8.66 5.61 5.98
C PRO A 21 -8.40 4.27 5.29
N ILE A 22 -7.14 3.83 5.31
CA ILE A 22 -6.71 2.50 4.87
C ILE A 22 -6.12 1.76 6.06
N VAL A 23 -6.42 0.47 6.17
CA VAL A 23 -5.81 -0.46 7.13
C VAL A 23 -5.31 -1.72 6.44
N GLY A 24 -4.47 -2.49 7.11
CA GLY A 24 -3.92 -3.75 6.58
C GLY A 24 -2.55 -3.58 5.92
N GLY A 25 -2.41 -4.01 4.66
CA GLY A 25 -1.16 -3.92 3.89
C GLY A 25 -1.29 -3.05 2.63
N LEU A 26 -0.31 -3.16 1.72
CA LEU A 26 -0.29 -2.42 0.45
C LEU A 26 -0.82 -3.24 -0.74
N SER A 27 -0.56 -4.55 -0.78
CA SER A 27 -0.96 -5.42 -1.89
C SER A 27 -2.48 -5.60 -1.99
N SER A 28 -2.95 -5.97 -3.19
CA SER A 28 -4.37 -6.07 -3.55
C SER A 28 -5.21 -6.89 -2.56
N ASN A 29 -4.68 -8.01 -2.07
CA ASN A 29 -5.36 -8.88 -1.10
C ASN A 29 -5.17 -8.48 0.37
N CYS A 30 -4.28 -7.53 0.65
CA CYS A 30 -3.93 -7.09 2.00
C CYS A 30 -4.53 -5.72 2.35
N LEU A 31 -4.85 -4.90 1.35
CA LEU A 31 -5.34 -3.55 1.52
C LEU A 31 -6.83 -3.55 1.89
N VAL A 32 -7.18 -2.85 2.97
CA VAL A 32 -8.57 -2.63 3.36
C VAL A 32 -8.85 -1.13 3.44
N ALA A 33 -9.51 -0.60 2.43
CA ALA A 33 -10.16 0.71 2.52
C ALA A 33 -11.33 0.66 3.50
N VAL A 34 -11.35 1.57 4.48
CA VAL A 34 -12.40 1.67 5.50
C VAL A 34 -13.47 2.63 4.99
N LEU A 35 -14.24 2.15 4.02
CA LEU A 35 -15.30 2.90 3.34
C LEU A 35 -16.39 3.36 4.30
N SER A 36 -16.60 2.64 5.41
CA SER A 36 -17.51 3.04 6.50
C SER A 36 -17.10 4.35 7.20
N GLN A 37 -15.81 4.72 7.11
CA GLN A 37 -15.24 5.96 7.66
C GLN A 37 -14.85 6.97 6.58
N ALA A 38 -15.17 6.70 5.30
CA ALA A 38 -14.89 7.63 4.23
C ALA A 38 -15.70 8.94 4.38
N ARG A 39 -15.06 10.06 4.07
CA ARG A 39 -15.65 11.39 4.08
C ARG A 39 -15.45 12.09 2.74
N PRO A 40 -16.45 12.85 2.27
CA PRO A 40 -17.84 12.84 2.74
C PRO A 40 -18.51 11.47 2.46
N LYS A 41 -19.61 11.20 3.15
CA LYS A 41 -20.37 9.96 2.93
C LYS A 41 -21.11 10.07 1.59
N GLY A 42 -21.13 8.98 0.82
CA GLY A 42 -21.79 8.97 -0.50
C GLY A 42 -21.77 7.63 -1.24
N THR A 43 -20.94 6.68 -0.79
CA THR A 43 -20.89 5.35 -1.41
C THR A 43 -22.11 4.51 -1.04
N SER A 44 -22.85 4.06 -2.05
CA SER A 44 -23.96 3.11 -1.86
C SER A 44 -23.44 1.76 -1.34
N PRO A 45 -24.11 1.13 -0.35
CA PRO A 45 -23.74 -0.18 0.18
C PRO A 45 -23.56 -1.27 -0.89
N GLN A 46 -24.38 -1.23 -1.96
CA GLN A 46 -24.31 -2.19 -3.06
C GLN A 46 -23.02 -2.07 -3.88
N LYS A 47 -22.41 -0.88 -3.92
CA LYS A 47 -21.18 -0.61 -4.67
C LYS A 47 -19.91 -0.89 -3.84
N ILE A 48 -20.03 -1.06 -2.52
CA ILE A 48 -18.89 -1.26 -1.61
C ILE A 48 -18.00 -2.44 -2.04
N PRO A 49 -18.52 -3.64 -2.34
CA PRO A 49 -17.67 -4.78 -2.71
C PRO A 49 -16.88 -4.54 -4.00
N THR A 50 -17.52 -3.99 -5.02
CA THR A 50 -16.89 -3.66 -6.30
C THR A 50 -15.86 -2.57 -6.14
N LEU A 51 -16.17 -1.52 -5.37
CA LEU A 51 -15.25 -0.42 -5.11
C LEU A 51 -14.02 -0.92 -4.34
N GLN A 52 -14.21 -1.77 -3.33
CA GLN A 52 -13.12 -2.37 -2.58
C GLN A 52 -12.17 -3.16 -3.49
N LYS A 53 -12.73 -3.95 -4.41
CA LYS A 53 -11.97 -4.75 -5.39
C LYS A 53 -11.13 -3.86 -6.30
N ILE A 54 -11.75 -2.85 -6.92
CA ILE A 54 -11.07 -1.89 -7.81
C ILE A 54 -9.94 -1.16 -7.06
N ILE A 55 -10.17 -0.74 -5.82
CA ILE A 55 -9.14 -0.09 -5.01
C ILE A 55 -7.95 -1.02 -4.78
N GLY A 56 -8.19 -2.28 -4.43
CA GLY A 56 -7.12 -3.27 -4.21
C GLY A 56 -6.31 -3.53 -5.48
N GLU A 57 -6.99 -3.74 -6.61
CA GLU A 57 -6.37 -4.09 -7.91
C GLU A 57 -5.71 -2.88 -8.60
N SER A 58 -6.03 -1.65 -8.18
CA SER A 58 -5.56 -0.42 -8.84
C SER A 58 -4.04 -0.29 -8.99
N GLU A 59 -3.23 -0.91 -8.12
CA GLU A 59 -1.77 -0.92 -8.31
C GLU A 59 -1.35 -1.88 -9.42
N ASP A 60 -1.91 -3.09 -9.39
CA ASP A 60 -1.62 -4.15 -10.34
C ASP A 60 -2.07 -3.74 -11.75
N ASP A 61 -3.23 -3.09 -11.88
CA ASP A 61 -3.75 -2.59 -13.15
C ASP A 61 -2.87 -1.50 -13.74
N VAL A 62 -2.43 -0.58 -12.89
CA VAL A 62 -1.52 0.49 -13.26
C VAL A 62 -0.15 -0.09 -13.69
N LEU A 63 0.37 -1.09 -12.97
CA LEU A 63 1.62 -1.78 -13.34
C LEU A 63 1.52 -2.55 -14.67
N LYS A 64 0.38 -3.21 -14.95
CA LYS A 64 0.15 -3.88 -16.25
C LYS A 64 0.17 -2.86 -17.38
N LEU A 65 -0.57 -1.77 -17.23
CA LEU A 65 -0.60 -0.68 -18.22
C LEU A 65 0.80 -0.10 -18.48
N TYR A 66 1.65 0.01 -17.44
CA TYR A 66 3.04 0.44 -17.63
C TYR A 66 3.89 -0.54 -18.42
N ALA A 67 3.76 -1.84 -18.14
CA ALA A 67 4.47 -2.87 -18.89
C ALA A 67 4.10 -2.85 -20.37
N ASP A 68 2.83 -2.59 -20.68
CA ASP A 68 2.29 -2.60 -22.03
C ASP A 68 2.61 -1.30 -22.81
N CYS A 69 2.55 -0.13 -22.14
CA CYS A 69 2.66 1.18 -22.80
C CYS A 69 4.04 1.86 -22.65
N GLN A 70 4.99 1.28 -21.91
CA GLN A 70 6.30 1.90 -21.58
C GLN A 70 6.17 3.35 -21.02
N SER A 71 5.08 3.65 -20.34
CA SER A 71 4.80 4.98 -19.79
C SER A 71 5.39 5.17 -18.38
N VAL A 72 5.36 6.40 -17.85
CA VAL A 72 5.96 6.74 -16.54
C VAL A 72 4.93 6.67 -15.40
N CYS A 73 5.28 5.95 -14.33
CA CYS A 73 4.49 5.85 -13.10
C CYS A 73 4.73 7.01 -12.14
N LEU A 74 3.96 8.09 -12.27
CA LEU A 74 4.09 9.27 -11.40
C LEU A 74 3.23 9.20 -10.12
N THR A 75 2.27 8.29 -10.05
CA THR A 75 1.33 8.20 -8.90
C THR A 75 2.03 7.89 -7.57
N PRO A 76 2.96 6.91 -7.48
CA PRO A 76 3.72 6.67 -6.26
C PRO A 76 4.63 7.84 -5.90
N ALA A 77 5.27 8.49 -6.88
CA ALA A 77 6.12 9.65 -6.65
C ALA A 77 5.34 10.81 -6.00
N LEU A 78 4.14 11.11 -6.51
CA LEU A 78 3.24 12.10 -5.91
C LEU A 78 2.81 11.71 -4.49
N ALA A 79 2.49 10.43 -4.26
CA ALA A 79 2.10 9.95 -2.94
C ALA A 79 3.23 10.07 -1.91
N VAL A 80 4.47 9.73 -2.31
CA VAL A 80 5.67 9.89 -1.47
C VAL A 80 5.90 11.37 -1.18
N ALA A 81 5.88 12.24 -2.20
CA ALA A 81 6.06 13.68 -2.01
C ALA A 81 5.03 14.27 -1.04
N ARG A 82 3.75 13.86 -1.15
CA ARG A 82 2.68 14.26 -0.23
C ARG A 82 2.98 13.82 1.21
N PHE A 83 3.35 12.55 1.41
CA PHE A 83 3.63 12.01 2.74
C PHE A 83 4.86 12.68 3.38
N VAL A 84 5.94 12.86 2.61
CA VAL A 84 7.16 13.57 3.07
C VAL A 84 6.83 15.00 3.47
N ASN A 85 6.01 15.73 2.72
CA ASN A 85 5.58 17.08 3.10
C ASN A 85 4.83 17.11 4.43
N ILE A 86 3.97 16.11 4.71
CA ILE A 86 3.28 16.00 6.02
C ILE A 86 4.29 15.70 7.12
N LEU A 87 5.24 14.80 6.89
CA LEU A 87 6.31 14.48 7.84
C LEU A 87 7.17 15.71 8.16
N LEU A 88 7.58 16.49 7.16
CA LEU A 88 8.35 17.71 7.36
C LEU A 88 7.60 18.75 8.19
N LYS A 89 6.29 18.94 7.97
CA LYS A 89 5.45 19.80 8.80
C LYS A 89 5.41 19.30 10.25
N ALA A 90 5.29 17.99 10.46
CA ALA A 90 5.30 17.39 11.78
C ALA A 90 6.63 17.62 12.51
N LEU A 91 7.76 17.53 11.78
CA LEU A 91 9.09 17.82 12.31
C LEU A 91 9.28 19.30 12.70
N GLN A 92 8.61 20.21 12.00
CA GLN A 92 8.58 21.64 12.36
C GLN A 92 7.69 21.94 13.57
N GLY A 93 6.87 20.98 14.01
CA GLY A 93 6.01 21.09 15.19
C GLY A 93 4.53 21.32 14.90
N ASP A 94 4.08 21.15 13.66
CA ASP A 94 2.64 21.11 13.36
C ASP A 94 2.01 19.88 14.04
N THR A 95 0.92 20.10 14.77
CA THR A 95 0.21 19.06 15.53
C THR A 95 -0.88 18.36 14.73
N ASN A 96 -1.22 18.89 13.55
CA ASN A 96 -2.30 18.38 12.68
C ASN A 96 -1.79 17.45 11.58
N CYS A 97 -0.61 16.84 11.77
CA CYS A 97 -0.02 15.92 10.81
C CYS A 97 -0.53 14.50 11.02
N VAL A 98 -1.55 14.12 10.24
CA VAL A 98 -2.16 12.79 10.26
C VAL A 98 -2.17 12.20 8.86
N ASP A 99 -1.72 10.95 8.72
CA ASP A 99 -1.85 10.18 7.47
C ASP A 99 -1.95 8.68 7.79
N CYS A 100 -2.09 7.83 6.78
CA CYS A 100 -2.02 6.37 6.94
C CYS A 100 -0.59 5.88 6.63
N ALA A 101 -0.01 5.06 7.51
CA ALA A 101 1.32 4.50 7.31
C ALA A 101 1.41 3.07 7.84
N PHE A 102 2.23 2.24 7.18
CA PHE A 102 2.56 0.88 7.61
C PHE A 102 3.62 0.93 8.72
N VAL A 103 3.20 0.71 9.97
CA VAL A 103 4.04 0.89 11.16
C VAL A 103 3.83 -0.24 12.17
N ALA A 104 4.79 -0.38 13.08
CA ALA A 104 4.67 -1.27 14.23
C ALA A 104 3.45 -0.90 15.07
N GLN A 105 2.68 -1.90 15.49
CA GLN A 105 1.48 -1.73 16.29
C GLN A 105 1.76 -2.06 17.75
N THR A 106 1.01 -1.43 18.65
CA THR A 106 1.12 -1.63 20.09
C THR A 106 -0.17 -2.20 20.69
N GLY A 107 -0.10 -2.70 21.92
CA GLY A 107 -1.25 -3.25 22.65
C GLY A 107 -1.90 -4.45 21.97
N HIS A 108 -3.24 -4.54 22.06
CA HIS A 108 -4.02 -5.66 21.52
C HIS A 108 -3.96 -5.75 19.99
N ILE A 109 -3.77 -4.63 19.29
CA ILE A 109 -3.61 -4.62 17.83
C ILE A 109 -2.28 -5.27 17.44
N GLY A 110 -1.20 -4.99 18.16
CA GLY A 110 0.11 -5.62 17.92
C GLY A 110 0.09 -7.14 18.09
N GLN A 111 -0.72 -7.66 19.02
CA GLN A 111 -0.94 -9.10 19.18
C GLN A 111 -1.71 -9.71 17.99
N PHE A 112 -2.63 -8.95 17.40
CA PHE A 112 -3.33 -9.36 16.18
C PHE A 112 -2.40 -9.33 14.97
N LEU A 113 -1.66 -8.24 14.77
CA LEU A 113 -0.74 -8.05 13.64
C LEU A 113 0.39 -7.06 14.03
N PRO A 114 1.67 -7.49 14.05
CA PRO A 114 2.76 -6.68 14.62
C PRO A 114 3.08 -5.44 13.79
N TYR A 115 2.91 -5.50 12.47
CA TYR A 115 3.03 -4.35 11.57
C TYR A 115 1.81 -4.25 10.66
N MET A 116 1.23 -3.06 10.55
CA MET A 116 0.13 -2.81 9.63
C MET A 116 -0.01 -1.33 9.27
N THR A 117 -0.69 -1.07 8.17
CA THR A 117 -1.19 0.26 7.82
C THR A 117 -2.27 0.66 8.81
N SER A 118 -2.10 1.83 9.42
CA SER A 118 -3.04 2.43 10.37
C SER A 118 -2.98 3.95 10.26
N ILE A 119 -3.94 4.65 10.87
CA ILE A 119 -3.91 6.11 10.94
C ILE A 119 -2.85 6.51 11.96
N VAL A 120 -1.83 7.26 11.53
CA VAL A 120 -0.75 7.72 12.40
C VAL A 120 -0.82 9.23 12.59
N ARG A 121 -0.57 9.67 13.82
CA ARG A 121 -0.23 11.07 14.10
C ARG A 121 1.29 11.20 14.11
N LEU A 122 1.81 12.09 13.28
CA LEU A 122 3.22 12.40 13.19
C LEU A 122 3.55 13.61 14.07
N GLY A 123 4.77 13.64 14.59
CA GLY A 123 5.32 14.77 15.33
C GLY A 123 6.83 14.88 15.17
N ARG A 124 7.47 15.69 16.03
CA ARG A 124 8.92 15.99 15.95
C ARG A 124 9.83 14.77 15.99
N TYR A 125 9.37 13.67 16.58
CA TYR A 125 10.14 12.44 16.75
C TYR A 125 9.55 11.26 15.94
N GLY A 126 8.85 11.56 14.84
CA GLY A 126 8.22 10.54 13.99
C GLY A 126 6.80 10.20 14.42
N VAL A 127 6.48 8.91 14.50
CA VAL A 127 5.13 8.43 14.83
C VAL A 127 4.86 8.63 16.33
N MET A 128 3.94 9.53 16.67
CA MET A 128 3.56 9.78 18.06
C MET A 128 2.53 8.77 18.57
N SER A 129 1.63 8.32 17.69
CA SER A 129 0.52 7.43 18.04
C SER A 129 -0.09 6.84 16.77
N SER A 130 -0.46 5.57 16.82
CA SER A 130 -1.29 4.90 15.80
C SER A 130 -2.73 4.72 16.29
N HIS A 131 -3.68 4.76 15.37
CA HIS A 131 -5.11 4.67 15.64
C HIS A 131 -5.77 3.72 14.66
N MET A 132 -6.61 2.84 15.20
CA MET A 132 -7.46 1.97 14.41
C MET A 132 -8.82 2.63 14.18
N PRO A 133 -9.24 2.88 12.94
CA PRO A 133 -10.59 3.34 12.66
C PRO A 133 -11.64 2.31 13.07
N LYS A 134 -12.86 2.77 13.34
CA LYS A 134 -14.01 1.86 13.51
C LYS A 134 -14.31 1.19 12.18
N VAL A 135 -14.24 -0.13 12.15
CA VAL A 135 -14.49 -0.96 10.96
C VAL A 135 -15.86 -1.64 11.04
N SER A 136 -16.50 -1.83 9.89
CA SER A 136 -17.72 -2.62 9.75
C SER A 136 -17.44 -4.13 9.83
N GLY A 137 -18.49 -4.96 9.89
CA GLY A 137 -18.33 -6.43 9.90
C GLY A 137 -17.58 -6.96 8.67
N ASP A 138 -17.92 -6.46 7.49
CA ASP A 138 -17.27 -6.86 6.23
C ASP A 138 -15.81 -6.40 6.16
N GLU A 139 -15.53 -5.16 6.59
CA GLU A 139 -14.17 -4.60 6.65
C GLU A 139 -13.31 -5.38 7.65
N ALA A 140 -13.86 -5.75 8.81
CA ALA A 140 -13.19 -6.57 9.80
C ALA A 140 -12.91 -7.99 9.28
N HIS A 141 -13.86 -8.59 8.54
CA HIS A 141 -13.65 -9.89 7.91
C HIS A 141 -12.51 -9.84 6.88
N ARG A 142 -12.50 -8.83 6.01
CA ARG A 142 -11.42 -8.61 5.04
C ARG A 142 -10.06 -8.41 5.72
N LEU A 143 -10.02 -7.64 6.80
CA LEU A 143 -8.78 -7.42 7.55
C LEU A 143 -8.26 -8.70 8.20
N LYS A 144 -9.14 -9.57 8.71
CA LYS A 144 -8.74 -10.88 9.26
C LYS A 144 -8.12 -11.76 8.18
N THR A 145 -8.71 -11.82 6.99
CA THR A 145 -8.16 -12.57 5.85
C THR A 145 -6.81 -11.98 5.41
N ALA A 146 -6.74 -10.66 5.27
CA ALA A 146 -5.50 -9.94 4.94
C ALA A 146 -4.39 -10.18 5.97
N ALA A 147 -4.71 -10.22 7.26
CA ALA A 147 -3.73 -10.38 8.33
C ALA A 147 -2.96 -11.70 8.24
N ILE A 148 -3.56 -12.78 7.73
CA ILE A 148 -2.87 -14.05 7.52
C ILE A 148 -1.75 -13.86 6.48
N ILE A 149 -2.07 -13.22 5.35
CA ILE A 149 -1.12 -12.95 4.26
C ILE A 149 -0.03 -12.00 4.74
N ILE A 150 -0.40 -10.92 5.43
CA ILE A 150 0.55 -9.92 5.94
C ILE A 150 1.53 -10.57 6.92
N LYS A 151 1.07 -11.46 7.82
CA LYS A 151 1.98 -12.18 8.73
C LYS A 151 3.02 -13.01 7.98
N ASN A 152 2.61 -13.70 6.92
CA ASN A 152 3.55 -14.49 6.12
C ASN A 152 4.56 -13.59 5.40
N LEU A 153 4.11 -12.45 4.87
CA LEU A 153 5.01 -11.47 4.23
C LEU A 153 5.98 -10.82 5.21
N ILE A 154 5.55 -10.53 6.45
CA ILE A 154 6.44 -10.03 7.51
C ILE A 154 7.50 -11.08 7.84
N LYS A 155 7.10 -12.34 8.07
CA LYS A 155 8.03 -13.43 8.35
C LYS A 155 9.04 -13.62 7.22
N MET A 156 8.60 -13.53 5.97
CA MET A 156 9.47 -13.60 4.80
C MET A 156 10.49 -12.45 4.79
N GLY A 157 10.06 -11.24 5.14
CA GLY A 157 10.95 -10.09 5.27
C GLY A 157 11.96 -10.26 6.40
N GLU A 158 11.54 -10.78 7.54
CA GLU A 158 12.41 -11.07 8.70
C GLU A 158 13.45 -12.15 8.35
N SER A 159 13.02 -13.25 7.72
CA SER A 159 13.89 -14.37 7.35
C SER A 159 14.98 -13.97 6.34
N LEU A 160 14.66 -13.03 5.44
CA LEU A 160 15.63 -12.49 4.48
C LEU A 160 16.77 -11.75 5.18
N VAL A 161 16.49 -11.10 6.31
CA VAL A 161 17.49 -10.37 7.10
C VAL A 161 18.27 -11.32 8.02
N THR A 162 17.62 -12.33 8.61
CA THR A 162 18.29 -13.29 9.51
C THR A 162 19.12 -14.34 8.77
N GLY A 163 18.84 -14.57 7.48
CA GLY A 163 19.50 -15.61 6.68
C GLY A 163 18.86 -16.99 6.84
N ASP A 164 17.75 -17.10 7.58
CA ASP A 164 16.97 -18.32 7.72
C ASP A 164 16.13 -18.54 6.45
N ILE A 165 16.76 -18.93 5.35
CA ILE A 165 16.07 -19.21 4.08
C ILE A 165 15.30 -20.53 4.23
N SER A 166 14.14 -20.47 4.89
CA SER A 166 13.18 -21.58 4.96
C SER A 166 11.98 -21.36 4.02
N ALA A 167 12.00 -20.30 3.20
CA ALA A 167 10.83 -19.81 2.48
C ALA A 167 10.93 -19.90 0.95
N GLU A 168 11.86 -20.70 0.40
CA GLU A 168 11.89 -20.95 -1.06
C GLU A 168 10.68 -21.76 -1.57
N GLU A 169 9.90 -22.41 -0.70
CA GLU A 169 8.80 -23.26 -1.15
C GLU A 169 7.54 -22.53 -1.65
N ASN A 170 7.45 -21.20 -1.62
CA ASN A 170 6.25 -20.50 -2.13
C ASN A 170 6.45 -19.02 -2.49
N ILE A 171 7.61 -18.65 -3.06
CA ILE A 171 7.76 -17.31 -3.67
C ILE A 171 6.98 -17.33 -5.01
N PRO A 172 5.95 -16.47 -5.20
CA PRO A 172 5.31 -16.35 -6.51
C PRO A 172 6.38 -16.08 -7.55
N GLU A 173 6.37 -16.83 -8.65
CA GLU A 173 7.46 -16.88 -9.64
C GLU A 173 7.98 -15.50 -10.08
N ARG A 174 7.09 -14.50 -10.06
CA ARG A 174 7.32 -13.07 -10.38
C ARG A 174 8.25 -12.31 -9.41
N LEU A 175 8.47 -12.82 -8.20
CA LEU A 175 9.30 -12.21 -7.15
C LEU A 175 10.64 -12.95 -6.97
N SER A 176 10.91 -13.97 -7.78
CA SER A 176 12.19 -14.69 -7.73
C SER A 176 13.34 -13.75 -8.12
N VAL A 177 14.21 -13.45 -7.16
CA VAL A 177 15.38 -12.57 -7.31
C VAL A 177 16.28 -13.06 -8.45
N THR A 178 16.36 -14.38 -8.62
CA THR A 178 17.16 -15.06 -9.65
C THR A 178 16.72 -14.69 -11.07
N LYS A 179 15.41 -14.59 -11.35
CA LYS A 179 14.92 -14.18 -12.68
C LYS A 179 14.95 -12.66 -12.88
N LEU A 180 14.78 -11.86 -11.82
CA LEU A 180 14.96 -10.40 -11.89
C LEU A 180 16.41 -10.03 -12.24
N GLN A 181 17.38 -10.74 -11.66
CA GLN A 181 18.80 -10.59 -12.02
C GLN A 181 19.09 -11.06 -13.46
N GLN A 182 18.50 -12.18 -13.89
CA GLN A 182 18.63 -12.64 -15.28
C GLN A 182 17.97 -11.68 -16.29
N ALA A 183 16.82 -11.09 -15.98
CA ALA A 183 16.15 -10.09 -16.83
C ALA A 183 16.93 -8.77 -16.89
N ALA A 184 17.54 -8.34 -15.78
CA ALA A 184 18.44 -7.19 -15.75
C ALA A 184 19.73 -7.44 -16.55
N GLN A 185 20.27 -8.66 -16.51
CA GLN A 185 21.46 -9.05 -17.30
C GLN A 185 21.14 -9.18 -18.80
N ALA A 186 19.96 -9.69 -19.17
CA ALA A 186 19.53 -9.82 -20.57
C ALA A 186 19.22 -8.45 -21.22
N SER A 187 18.70 -7.49 -20.45
CA SER A 187 18.47 -6.12 -20.94
C SER A 187 19.77 -5.33 -21.07
N ALA A 188 20.74 -5.53 -20.16
CA ALA A 188 22.07 -4.94 -20.27
C ALA A 188 22.84 -5.43 -21.52
N SER A 189 22.81 -6.74 -21.80
CA SER A 189 23.51 -7.30 -22.97
C SER A 189 22.89 -6.91 -24.32
N SER A 190 21.56 -6.72 -24.37
CA SER A 190 20.87 -6.18 -25.55
C SER A 190 21.18 -4.70 -25.81
N SER A 191 21.47 -3.91 -24.76
CA SER A 191 21.86 -2.51 -24.92
C SER A 191 23.32 -2.37 -25.39
N GLU A 192 24.23 -3.23 -24.92
CA GLU A 192 25.63 -3.24 -25.35
C GLU A 192 25.82 -3.70 -26.81
N SER A 193 24.99 -4.64 -27.30
CA SER A 193 25.05 -5.07 -28.70
C SER A 193 24.57 -3.99 -29.68
N MET A 194 23.57 -3.20 -29.28
CA MET A 194 23.02 -2.10 -30.07
C MET A 194 24.00 -0.92 -30.18
N VAL A 195 24.73 -0.61 -29.09
CA VAL A 195 25.77 0.45 -29.08
C VAL A 195 27.00 0.07 -29.90
N LYS A 196 27.34 -1.22 -30.00
CA LYS A 196 28.45 -1.70 -30.85
C LYS A 196 28.12 -1.79 -32.35
N SER A 197 26.87 -1.55 -32.73
CA SER A 197 26.38 -1.65 -34.12
C SER A 197 26.14 -0.29 -34.79
N ILE A 198 26.56 0.80 -34.15
CA ILE A 198 26.62 2.17 -34.67
C ILE A 198 28.09 2.57 -34.78
#